data_AF-A0A3M1A1M7-F1
#
_entry.id   AF-A0A3M1A1M7-F1
#
_cell.length_a   1.000
_cell.length_b   1.000
_cell.length_c   1.000
_cell.angle_alpha   90.00
_cell.angle_beta   90.00
_cell.angle_gamma   90.00
#
_symmetry.space_group_name_H-M   'P 1'
#
loop_
_entity.id
_entity.type
_entity.pdbx_description
1 polymer ?
#
loop_
_entity_poly.entity_id
_entity_poly.type
_entity_poly.pdbx_seq_one_letter_code
_entity_poly.pdbx_strand_id
1 'polypeptide(L)'
;MPNPSTGTAQAAPADRGERFGIAGALPFLLAHLACFAAIWTGVHPIDLAIALALFALRMFGVTAGYHRYFSHRSFKTGRIFQFLLAFLAQSSAQRGVLWWAATHRHHHRYSDTDEDVHSPVRRSFLYSHMGWIFSDRHQKTDIDAVPDLAKYP
;
A
#
# COMPACT_ATOMS: atom_id res chain seq x y z
N MET A 1 -23.76 12.18 33.41
CA MET A 1 -23.38 12.41 32.01
C MET A 1 -22.32 13.50 31.96
N PRO A 2 -21.05 13.18 31.65
CA PRO A 2 -20.02 14.18 31.40
C PRO A 2 -19.82 14.42 29.88
N ASN A 3 -19.72 15.71 29.58
CA ASN A 3 -19.40 16.47 28.37
C ASN A 3 -18.56 15.80 27.26
N PRO A 4 -18.90 15.94 25.96
CA PRO A 4 -18.02 15.60 24.85
C PRO A 4 -16.82 16.57 24.81
N SER A 5 -15.63 16.08 25.15
CA SER A 5 -14.42 16.79 24.79
C SER A 5 -14.30 16.80 23.27
N THR A 6 -14.64 17.92 22.65
CA THR A 6 -14.09 18.34 21.36
C THR A 6 -12.58 18.44 21.54
N GLY A 7 -11.91 17.30 21.39
CA GLY A 7 -10.47 17.23 21.22
C GLY A 7 -10.18 18.01 19.95
N THR A 8 -9.59 19.20 20.10
CA THR A 8 -8.83 19.81 19.02
C THR A 8 -7.88 18.74 18.52
N ALA A 9 -8.02 18.35 17.25
CA ALA A 9 -7.07 17.46 16.61
C ALA A 9 -5.70 18.12 16.76
N GLN A 10 -4.92 17.68 17.75
CA GLN A 10 -3.51 18.02 17.78
C GLN A 10 -2.95 17.42 16.51
N ALA A 11 -2.58 18.31 15.58
CA ALA A 11 -1.82 17.91 14.41
C ALA A 11 -0.62 17.12 14.94
N ALA A 12 -0.43 15.91 14.40
CA ALA A 12 0.74 15.11 14.70
C ALA A 12 1.99 16.00 14.60
N PRO A 13 2.97 15.87 15.51
CA PRO A 13 4.14 16.74 15.50
C PRO A 13 4.71 16.81 14.10
N ALA A 14 4.79 18.04 13.56
CA ALA A 14 5.28 18.29 12.22
C ALA A 14 6.58 17.51 11.97
N ASP A 15 6.57 16.82 10.83
CA ASP A 15 7.53 15.96 10.12
C ASP A 15 9.04 16.24 10.22
N ARG A 16 9.55 16.83 11.32
CA ARG A 16 10.95 17.24 11.48
C ARG A 16 11.88 16.04 11.24
N GLY A 17 12.41 15.95 10.03
CA GLY A 17 13.36 14.93 9.59
C GLY A 17 12.82 13.89 8.60
N GLU A 18 11.57 13.99 8.12
CA GLU A 18 11.04 13.08 7.10
C GLU A 18 11.64 13.41 5.73
N ARG A 19 12.47 12.49 5.21
CA ARG A 19 13.12 12.63 3.90
C ARG A 19 12.29 11.91 2.86
N PHE A 20 11.98 12.59 1.77
CA PHE A 20 11.28 12.00 0.63
C PHE A 20 12.29 11.50 -0.40
N GLY A 21 12.23 10.21 -0.69
CA GLY A 21 13.07 9.56 -1.69
C GLY A 21 12.65 9.91 -3.11
N ILE A 22 13.21 11.00 -3.66
CA ILE A 22 12.93 11.47 -5.03
C ILE A 22 13.18 10.37 -6.08
N ALA A 23 14.22 9.55 -5.86
CA ALA A 23 14.55 8.44 -6.74
C ALA A 23 13.44 7.37 -6.83
N GLY A 24 12.69 7.15 -5.74
CA GLY A 24 11.53 6.24 -5.74
C GLY A 24 10.27 6.88 -6.33
N ALA A 25 10.14 8.21 -6.24
CA ALA A 25 9.02 8.96 -6.81
C ALA A 25 9.12 9.09 -8.33
N LEU A 26 10.32 9.14 -8.90
CA LEU A 26 10.50 9.35 -10.33
C LEU A 26 9.85 8.27 -11.21
N PRO A 27 10.08 6.94 -11.00
CA PRO A 27 9.40 5.91 -11.79
C PRO A 27 7.88 5.95 -11.64
N PHE A 28 7.39 6.28 -10.44
CA PHE A 28 5.97 6.45 -10.19
C PHE A 28 5.39 7.60 -11.02
N LEU A 29 6.03 8.78 -11.00
CA LEU A 29 5.60 9.93 -11.79
C LEU A 29 5.66 9.64 -13.29
N LEU A 30 6.74 9.03 -13.77
CA LEU A 30 6.88 8.66 -15.19
C LEU A 30 5.80 7.67 -15.64
N ALA A 31 5.45 6.68 -14.81
CA ALA A 31 4.37 5.74 -15.13
C ALA A 31 3.01 6.44 -15.27
N HIS A 32 2.72 7.43 -14.43
CA HIS A 32 1.47 8.22 -14.53
C HIS A 32 1.49 9.15 -15.75
N LEU A 33 2.61 9.81 -16.02
CA LEU A 33 2.77 10.67 -17.19
C LEU A 33 2.68 9.87 -18.50
N ALA A 34 3.17 8.62 -18.51
CA ALA A 34 3.09 7.74 -19.67
C ALA A 34 1.64 7.43 -20.08
N CYS A 35 0.67 7.50 -19.17
CA CYS A 35 -0.75 7.33 -19.52
C CYS A 35 -1.25 8.39 -20.52
N PHE A 36 -0.66 9.59 -20.52
CA PHE A 36 -1.03 10.63 -21.49
C PHE A 36 -0.58 10.31 -22.91
N ALA A 37 0.34 9.37 -23.12
CA ALA A 37 0.73 8.89 -24.46
C ALA A 37 -0.50 8.44 -25.29
N ALA A 38 -1.55 7.97 -24.62
CA ALA A 38 -2.84 7.59 -25.21
C ALA A 38 -3.51 8.71 -26.04
N ILE A 39 -3.24 9.99 -25.73
CA ILE A 39 -3.75 11.13 -26.51
C ILE A 39 -3.21 11.09 -27.95
N TRP A 40 -1.97 10.65 -28.12
CA TRP A 40 -1.31 10.60 -29.42
C TRP A 40 -1.41 9.22 -30.08
N THR A 41 -1.37 8.13 -29.30
CA THR A 41 -1.45 6.76 -29.85
C THR A 41 -2.89 6.34 -30.16
N GLY A 42 -3.89 7.03 -29.59
CA GLY A 42 -5.27 6.59 -29.61
C GLY A 42 -5.54 5.48 -28.58
N VAL A 43 -6.82 5.13 -28.43
CA VAL A 43 -7.30 4.05 -27.56
C VAL A 43 -8.23 3.15 -28.36
N HIS A 44 -7.87 1.88 -28.48
CA HIS A 44 -8.66 0.85 -29.15
C HIS A 44 -9.45 -0.01 -28.15
N PRO A 45 -10.54 -0.68 -28.58
CA PRO A 45 -11.32 -1.55 -27.70
C PRO A 45 -10.49 -2.65 -27.01
N ILE A 46 -9.47 -3.17 -27.69
CA ILE A 46 -8.55 -4.17 -27.13
C ILE A 46 -7.71 -3.61 -25.98
N ASP A 47 -7.29 -2.35 -26.06
CA ASP A 47 -6.51 -1.69 -25.01
C ASP A 47 -7.35 -1.55 -23.75
N LEU A 48 -8.62 -1.15 -23.91
CA LEU A 48 -9.57 -1.07 -22.81
C LEU A 48 -9.85 -2.45 -22.21
N ALA A 49 -10.02 -3.49 -23.04
CA ALA A 49 -10.23 -4.85 -22.57
C ALA A 49 -9.03 -5.35 -21.75
N ILE A 50 -7.81 -5.12 -22.22
CA ILE A 50 -6.57 -5.47 -21.51
C ILE A 50 -6.46 -4.67 -20.21
N ALA A 51 -6.73 -3.36 -20.23
CA ALA A 51 -6.65 -2.51 -19.05
C ALA A 51 -7.63 -2.98 -17.96
N LEU A 52 -8.88 -3.29 -18.32
CA LEU A 52 -9.91 -3.79 -17.40
C LEU A 52 -9.55 -5.18 -16.86
N ALA A 53 -9.06 -6.08 -17.72
CA ALA A 53 -8.64 -7.42 -17.30
C ALA A 53 -7.48 -7.36 -16.31
N LEU A 54 -6.45 -6.56 -16.60
CA LEU A 54 -5.31 -6.36 -15.70
C LEU A 54 -5.72 -5.65 -14.41
N PHE A 55 -6.64 -4.68 -14.47
CA PHE A 55 -7.20 -4.04 -13.28
C PHE A 55 -7.89 -5.06 -12.38
N ALA A 56 -8.80 -5.88 -12.92
CA ALA A 56 -9.52 -6.89 -12.16
C ALA A 56 -8.56 -7.92 -11.54
N LEU A 57 -7.60 -8.41 -12.31
CA LEU A 57 -6.58 -9.37 -11.85
C LEU A 57 -5.73 -8.79 -10.71
N ARG A 58 -5.25 -7.55 -10.85
CA ARG A 58 -4.42 -6.88 -9.82
C ARG A 58 -5.25 -6.55 -8.58
N MET A 59 -6.48 -6.09 -8.73
CA MET A 59 -7.39 -5.84 -7.60
C MET A 59 -7.67 -7.12 -6.83
N PHE A 60 -7.85 -8.25 -7.52
CA PHE A 60 -7.92 -9.56 -6.86
C PHE A 60 -6.62 -9.90 -6.12
N GLY A 61 -5.45 -9.69 -6.74
CA GLY A 61 -4.15 -9.91 -6.09
C GLY A 61 -3.96 -9.09 -4.81
N VAL A 62 -4.32 -7.81 -4.83
CA VAL A 62 -4.26 -6.93 -3.64
C VAL A 62 -5.23 -7.40 -2.57
N THR A 63 -6.49 -7.68 -2.93
CA THR A 63 -7.52 -8.01 -1.94
C THR A 63 -7.42 -9.43 -1.40
N ALA A 64 -7.24 -10.43 -2.25
CA ALA A 64 -7.13 -11.83 -1.84
C ALA A 64 -5.72 -12.17 -1.35
N GLY A 65 -4.69 -11.70 -2.04
CA GLY A 65 -3.28 -11.96 -1.71
C GLY A 65 -2.79 -11.07 -0.57
N TYR A 66 -2.40 -9.83 -0.88
CA TYR A 66 -1.81 -8.92 0.12
C TYR A 66 -2.68 -8.78 1.38
N HIS A 67 -3.96 -8.46 1.20
CA HIS A 67 -4.85 -8.14 2.30
C HIS A 67 -5.32 -9.38 3.06
N ARG A 68 -6.13 -10.25 2.46
CA ARG A 68 -6.75 -11.37 3.17
C ARG A 68 -5.77 -12.48 3.52
N TYR A 69 -4.92 -12.90 2.58
CA TYR A 69 -4.01 -14.02 2.83
C TYR A 69 -2.79 -13.61 3.66
N PHE A 70 -1.98 -12.66 3.18
CA PHE A 70 -0.70 -12.35 3.84
C PHE A 70 -0.86 -11.50 5.09
N SER A 71 -1.77 -10.53 5.10
CA SER A 71 -1.93 -9.64 6.25
C SER A 71 -2.84 -10.23 7.33
N HIS A 72 -4.00 -10.76 6.94
CA HIS A 72 -5.04 -11.20 7.88
C HIS A 72 -5.15 -12.71 8.09
N ARG A 73 -4.40 -13.53 7.33
CA ARG A 73 -4.46 -15.00 7.42
C ARG A 73 -5.89 -15.57 7.35
N SER A 74 -6.77 -14.95 6.57
CA SER A 74 -8.20 -15.30 6.53
C SER A 74 -8.47 -16.68 5.94
N PHE A 75 -7.51 -17.29 5.25
CA PHE A 75 -7.61 -18.64 4.72
C PHE A 75 -6.23 -19.31 4.61
N LYS A 76 -6.22 -20.64 4.46
CA LYS A 76 -5.02 -21.46 4.24
C LYS A 76 -4.99 -21.95 2.80
N THR A 77 -3.79 -22.14 2.26
CA THR A 77 -3.59 -22.67 0.91
C THR A 77 -2.22 -23.33 0.79
N GLY A 78 -2.01 -24.10 -0.28
CA GLY A 78 -0.74 -24.78 -0.56
C GLY A 78 0.33 -23.84 -1.12
N ARG A 79 1.58 -24.32 -1.15
CA ARG A 79 2.76 -23.53 -1.55
C ARG A 79 2.65 -22.92 -2.96
N ILE A 80 2.14 -23.69 -3.91
CA ILE A 80 1.97 -23.23 -5.30
C ILE A 80 0.99 -22.05 -5.34
N PHE A 81 -0.16 -22.18 -4.70
CA PHE A 81 -1.17 -21.13 -4.71
C PHE A 81 -0.74 -19.91 -3.88
N GLN A 82 -0.01 -20.12 -2.78
CA GLN A 82 0.63 -19.04 -2.04
C GLN A 82 1.59 -18.23 -2.94
N PHE A 83 2.41 -18.91 -3.74
CA PHE A 83 3.27 -18.25 -4.72
C PHE A 83 2.47 -17.50 -5.79
N LEU A 84 1.41 -18.11 -6.33
CA LEU A 84 0.55 -17.46 -7.33
C LEU A 84 -0.12 -16.19 -6.76
N LEU A 85 -0.60 -16.24 -5.51
CA LEU A 85 -1.14 -15.06 -4.82
C LEU A 85 -0.09 -13.98 -4.61
N ALA A 86 1.13 -14.35 -4.19
CA ALA A 86 2.24 -13.41 -4.04
C ALA A 86 2.61 -12.75 -5.37
N PHE A 87 2.77 -13.55 -6.42
CA PHE A 87 3.10 -13.09 -7.76
C PHE A 87 2.04 -12.13 -8.31
N LEU A 88 0.76 -12.53 -8.23
CA LEU A 88 -0.34 -11.70 -8.70
C LEU A 88 -0.47 -10.40 -7.90
N ALA A 89 -0.31 -10.45 -6.57
CA ALA A 89 -0.29 -9.26 -5.73
C ALA A 89 0.85 -8.31 -6.11
N GLN A 90 2.07 -8.83 -6.29
CA GLN A 90 3.24 -8.02 -6.65
C GLN A 90 3.15 -7.39 -8.05
N SER A 91 2.35 -7.95 -8.96
CA SER A 91 2.07 -7.34 -10.26
C SER A 91 1.36 -5.98 -10.18
N SER A 92 0.89 -5.58 -8.98
CA SER A 92 0.35 -4.24 -8.69
C SER A 92 1.41 -3.19 -8.32
N ALA A 93 2.69 -3.59 -8.20
CA ALA A 93 3.82 -2.72 -7.86
C ALA A 93 3.71 -2.00 -6.50
N GLN A 94 2.96 -2.54 -5.53
CA GLN A 94 2.84 -1.99 -4.16
C GLN A 94 3.89 -2.55 -3.18
N ARG A 95 5.13 -2.76 -3.65
CA ARG A 95 6.27 -3.34 -2.91
C ARG A 95 6.15 -4.84 -2.59
N GLY A 96 7.08 -5.35 -1.76
CA GLY A 96 7.15 -6.75 -1.37
C GLY A 96 5.98 -7.17 -0.47
N VAL A 97 5.58 -8.43 -0.59
CA VAL A 97 4.48 -9.02 0.22
C VAL A 97 4.70 -8.90 1.71
N LEU A 98 5.92 -9.12 2.19
CA LEU A 98 6.25 -8.98 3.61
C LEU A 98 6.12 -7.53 4.09
N TRP A 99 6.59 -6.58 3.28
CA TRP A 99 6.48 -5.16 3.58
C TRP A 99 5.01 -4.73 3.65
N TRP A 100 4.21 -5.15 2.68
CA TRP A 100 2.78 -4.81 2.63
C TRP A 100 2.07 -5.37 3.86
N ALA A 101 2.31 -6.65 4.19
CA ALA A 101 1.70 -7.28 5.35
C ALA A 101 2.10 -6.63 6.68
N ALA A 102 3.39 -6.32 6.87
CA ALA A 102 3.87 -5.65 8.06
C ALA A 102 3.23 -4.26 8.22
N THR A 103 3.26 -3.47 7.16
CA THR A 103 2.69 -2.11 7.12
C THR A 103 1.17 -2.14 7.36
N HIS A 104 0.47 -3.08 6.74
CA HIS A 104 -0.98 -3.22 6.88
C HIS A 104 -1.41 -3.67 8.28
N ARG A 105 -0.66 -4.60 8.89
CA ARG A 105 -0.87 -5.02 10.29
C ARG A 105 -0.60 -3.88 11.25
N HIS A 106 0.44 -3.08 11.00
CA HIS A 106 0.75 -1.87 11.78
C HIS A 106 -0.39 -0.86 11.68
N HIS A 107 -0.87 -0.57 10.47
CA HIS A 107 -2.04 0.30 10.26
C HIS A 107 -3.26 -0.17 11.05
N HIS A 108 -3.62 -1.45 10.97
CA HIS A 108 -4.77 -1.96 11.75
C HIS A 108 -4.57 -1.88 13.27
N ARG A 109 -3.33 -2.02 13.75
CA ARG A 109 -3.03 -1.93 15.19
C ARG A 109 -3.13 -0.49 15.71
N TYR A 110 -2.77 0.48 14.87
CA TYR A 110 -2.61 1.89 15.25
C TYR A 110 -3.51 2.85 14.46
N SER A 111 -4.59 2.35 13.85
CA SER A 111 -5.44 3.13 12.96
C SER A 111 -5.87 4.43 13.63
N ASP A 112 -5.75 5.53 12.90
CA ASP A 112 -6.14 6.88 13.37
C ASP A 112 -5.41 7.37 14.63
N THR A 113 -4.27 6.77 14.96
CA THR A 113 -3.28 7.29 15.93
C THR A 113 -2.07 7.87 15.20
N ASP A 114 -1.19 8.56 15.94
CA ASP A 114 -0.01 9.22 15.36
C ASP A 114 1.01 8.20 14.79
N GLU A 115 0.90 6.95 15.19
CA GLU A 115 1.70 5.83 14.70
C GLU A 115 1.22 5.30 13.34
N ASP A 116 -0.01 5.60 12.90
CA ASP A 116 -0.49 5.21 11.58
C ASP A 116 0.17 6.05 10.47
N VAL A 117 1.06 5.38 9.73
CA VAL A 117 1.92 5.98 8.71
C VAL A 117 1.15 6.61 7.55
N HIS A 118 -0.13 6.26 7.38
CA HIS A 118 -0.99 6.80 6.32
C HIS A 118 -2.37 7.24 6.83
N SER A 119 -2.48 7.66 8.09
CA SER A 119 -3.75 8.21 8.59
C SER A 119 -4.10 9.54 7.91
N PRO A 120 -5.29 9.66 7.27
CA PRO A 120 -5.76 10.92 6.71
C PRO A 120 -6.13 11.94 7.81
N VAL A 121 -6.50 11.44 9.00
CA VAL A 121 -6.94 12.28 10.15
C VAL A 121 -5.74 12.90 10.86
N ARG A 122 -4.64 12.18 10.99
CA ARG A 122 -3.44 12.67 11.70
C ARG A 122 -2.46 13.44 10.83
N ARG A 123 -2.46 13.16 9.53
CA ARG A 123 -1.59 13.82 8.55
C ARG A 123 -2.42 14.75 7.68
N SER A 124 -2.66 14.36 6.43
CA SER A 124 -3.51 15.07 5.48
C SER A 124 -3.93 14.11 4.38
N PHE A 125 -5.00 14.43 3.68
CA PHE A 125 -5.49 13.63 2.55
C PHE A 125 -4.39 13.32 1.52
N LEU A 126 -3.64 14.34 1.08
CA LEU A 126 -2.58 14.15 0.07
C LEU A 126 -1.43 13.30 0.59
N TYR A 127 -1.06 13.46 1.86
CA TYR A 127 -0.02 12.66 2.47
C TYR A 127 -0.44 11.19 2.62
N SER A 128 -1.65 10.93 3.15
CA SER A 128 -2.19 9.57 3.30
C SER A 128 -2.44 8.90 1.95
N HIS A 129 -2.79 9.67 0.93
CA HIS A 129 -3.07 9.14 -0.40
C HIS A 129 -1.79 8.75 -1.15
N MET A 130 -0.74 9.58 -1.08
CA MET A 130 0.50 9.35 -1.85
C MET A 130 1.79 9.66 -1.09
N GLY A 131 1.81 10.73 -0.29
CA GLY A 131 3.06 11.24 0.32
C GLY A 131 3.83 10.19 1.15
N TRP A 132 3.12 9.40 1.95
CA TRP A 132 3.72 8.40 2.83
C TRP A 132 4.54 7.33 2.08
N ILE A 133 4.18 7.02 0.83
CA ILE A 133 4.83 5.99 0.00
C ILE A 133 6.29 6.32 -0.29
N PHE A 134 6.61 7.61 -0.36
CA PHE A 134 7.92 8.15 -0.71
C PHE A 134 8.75 8.55 0.51
N SER A 135 8.21 8.42 1.72
CA SER A 135 8.97 8.66 2.95
C SER A 135 10.01 7.56 3.15
N ASP A 136 11.27 7.95 3.31
CA ASP A 136 12.40 7.06 3.59
C ASP A 136 12.18 6.25 4.88
N ARG A 137 11.42 6.80 5.83
CA ARG A 137 11.14 6.20 7.14
C ARG A 137 10.35 4.89 7.03
N HIS A 138 9.47 4.78 6.03
CA HIS A 138 8.53 3.65 5.90
C HIS A 138 8.97 2.64 4.84
N GLN A 139 10.20 2.72 4.34
CA GLN A 139 10.69 1.87 3.25
C GLN A 139 11.11 0.46 3.71
N LYS A 140 11.58 0.33 4.95
CA LYS A 140 12.11 -0.93 5.47
C LYS A 140 10.97 -1.87 5.86
N THR A 141 11.13 -3.14 5.55
CA THR A 141 10.22 -4.19 6.02
C THR A 141 10.49 -4.47 7.49
N ASP A 142 9.48 -4.27 8.33
CA ASP A 142 9.51 -4.75 9.72
C ASP A 142 9.18 -6.25 9.74
N ILE A 143 10.22 -7.07 9.84
CA ILE A 143 10.12 -8.53 9.84
C ILE A 143 9.52 -9.04 11.15
N ASP A 144 9.69 -8.30 12.25
CA ASP A 144 9.18 -8.67 13.58
C ASP A 144 7.65 -8.51 13.67
N ALA A 145 7.05 -7.71 12.78
CA ALA A 145 5.59 -7.62 12.61
C ALA A 145 4.99 -8.81 11.83
N VAL A 146 5.81 -9.60 11.13
CA VAL A 146 5.39 -10.73 10.28
C VAL A 146 6.22 -12.01 10.51
N PRO A 147 6.45 -12.45 11.76
CA PRO A 147 7.31 -13.59 12.06
C PRO A 147 6.78 -14.91 11.47
N ASP A 148 5.47 -14.99 11.27
CA ASP A 148 4.75 -16.09 10.63
C ASP A 148 4.98 -16.18 9.11
N LEU A 149 5.48 -15.12 8.48
CA LEU A 149 5.88 -15.09 7.06
C LEU A 149 7.40 -15.05 6.89
N ALA A 150 8.13 -14.61 7.93
CA ALA A 150 9.57 -14.45 7.93
C ALA A 150 10.35 -15.78 7.94
N LYS A 151 9.70 -16.85 8.40
CA LYS A 151 10.28 -18.19 8.43
C LYS A 151 9.77 -18.99 7.25
N TYR A 152 10.69 -19.51 6.46
CA TYR A 152 10.38 -20.59 5.54
C TYR A 152 10.00 -21.82 6.39
N PRO A 153 8.83 -22.45 6.16
CA PRO A 153 8.43 -23.64 6.89
C PRO A 153 9.36 -24.84 6.61
#